data_AF-A0A923SZ34-F1
#
_entry.id   AF-A0A923SZ34-F1
#
_cell.length_a   1.000
_cell.length_b   1.000
_cell.length_c   1.000
_cell.angle_alpha   90.00
_cell.angle_beta   90.00
_cell.angle_gamma   90.00
#
_symmetry.space_group_name_H-M   'P 1'
#
loop_
_entity.id
_entity.type
_entity.pdbx_description
1 polymer ?
#
loop_
_entity_poly.entity_id
_entity_poly.type
_entity_poly.pdbx_seq_one_letter_code
_entity_poly.pdbx_strand_id
1 'polypeptide(L)'
;MSKVRVIRDQDPTEAGDDFLRVSCQGDEATGVFTVIERVLSQACGAEQTGGWRFRRLFGGLLESHDAALNLAEAYARHKGVPVVYAETRGRQA
;
A
#
# COMPACT_ATOMS: atom_id res chain seq x y z
N MET A 1 16.23 8.49 9.44
CA MET A 1 15.11 9.16 8.74
C MET A 1 14.51 8.16 7.76
N SER A 2 13.32 7.62 8.03
CA SER A 2 12.68 6.66 7.10
C SER A 2 12.12 7.42 5.91
N LYS A 3 12.72 7.20 4.74
CA LYS A 3 12.34 7.85 3.49
C LYS A 3 11.14 7.10 2.91
N VAL A 4 9.95 7.69 2.98
CA VAL A 4 8.75 7.16 2.32
C VAL A 4 9.02 7.13 0.81
N ARG A 5 8.83 5.97 0.16
CA ARG A 5 9.10 5.78 -1.28
C ARG A 5 7.81 5.43 -2.00
N VAL A 6 7.22 6.41 -2.66
CA VAL A 6 6.07 6.20 -3.54
C VAL A 6 6.51 5.39 -4.77
N ILE A 7 6.32 4.07 -4.74
CA ILE A 7 6.51 3.19 -5.90
C ILE A 7 5.16 3.08 -6.60
N ARG A 8 5.08 3.52 -7.86
CA ARG A 8 3.90 3.35 -8.71
C ARG A 8 3.93 1.93 -9.29
N ASP A 9 2.74 1.39 -9.57
CA ASP A 9 2.38 -0.01 -9.87
C ASP A 9 3.21 -0.78 -10.94
N GLN A 10 4.53 -0.83 -10.74
CA GLN A 10 5.46 -1.64 -11.51
C GLN A 10 6.40 -2.28 -10.50
N ASP A 11 5.98 -3.46 -10.06
CA ASP A 11 6.77 -4.47 -9.35
C ASP A 11 6.98 -4.30 -7.82
N PRO A 12 6.19 -5.00 -6.97
CA PRO A 12 6.41 -5.04 -5.52
C PRO A 12 7.77 -5.65 -5.13
N THR A 13 8.46 -6.29 -6.08
CA THR A 13 9.81 -6.83 -5.89
C THR A 13 10.86 -5.73 -5.65
N GLU A 14 10.63 -4.48 -6.10
CA GLU A 14 11.53 -3.35 -5.83
C GLU A 14 11.49 -2.86 -4.37
N ALA A 15 10.43 -3.19 -3.62
CA ALA A 15 10.33 -2.82 -2.21
C ALA A 15 11.23 -3.66 -1.30
N GLY A 16 11.70 -4.82 -1.79
CA GLY A 16 12.59 -5.75 -1.08
C GLY A 16 11.93 -6.52 0.08
N ASP A 17 11.38 -5.80 1.07
CA ASP A 17 10.95 -6.30 2.37
C ASP A 17 9.48 -5.93 2.72
N ASP A 18 9.13 -5.88 4.01
CA ASP A 18 7.84 -5.44 4.56
C ASP A 18 7.52 -3.98 4.22
N PHE A 19 6.36 -3.72 3.61
CA PHE A 19 5.90 -2.37 3.27
C PHE A 19 4.38 -2.22 3.40
N LEU A 20 3.89 -0.99 3.44
CA LEU A 20 2.46 -0.69 3.34
C LEU A 20 2.08 -0.44 1.89
N ARG A 21 1.11 -1.17 1.36
CA ARG A 21 0.46 -0.85 0.08
C ARG A 21 -0.79 -0.02 0.34
N VAL A 22 -0.90 1.12 -0.33
CA VAL A 22 -2.10 1.95 -0.35
C VAL A 22 -2.75 1.82 -1.71
N SER A 23 -3.99 1.34 -1.76
CA SER A 23 -4.80 1.25 -2.97
C SER A 23 -5.96 2.22 -2.88
N CYS A 24 -6.06 3.12 -3.85
CA CYS A 24 -7.16 4.06 -3.96
C CYS A 24 -7.97 3.81 -5.23
N GLN A 25 -9.30 3.85 -5.10
CA GLN A 25 -10.26 3.76 -6.18
C GLN A 25 -11.36 4.82 -6.00
N GLY A 26 -11.78 5.44 -7.10
CA GLY A 26 -12.82 6.46 -7.10
C GLY A 26 -12.28 7.84 -7.43
N ASP A 27 -13.09 8.86 -7.22
CA ASP A 27 -12.74 10.25 -7.44
C ASP A 27 -13.10 11.10 -6.21
N GLU A 28 -12.53 12.30 -6.15
CA GLU A 28 -12.74 13.21 -5.01
C GLU A 28 -14.17 13.76 -4.92
N ALA A 29 -14.95 13.71 -6.00
CA ALA A 29 -16.34 14.17 -5.99
C ALA A 29 -17.28 13.18 -5.30
N THR A 30 -16.95 11.88 -5.37
CA THR A 30 -17.75 10.78 -4.80
C THR A 30 -17.13 10.15 -3.56
N GLY A 31 -15.90 10.53 -3.24
CA GLY A 31 -15.09 9.95 -2.17
C GLY A 31 -14.16 8.85 -2.68
N VAL A 32 -12.99 8.77 -2.09
CA VAL A 32 -11.95 7.81 -2.50
C VAL A 32 -12.05 6.59 -1.61
N PHE A 33 -12.37 5.44 -2.18
CA PHE A 33 -12.29 4.17 -1.46
C PHE A 33 -10.81 3.79 -1.33
N THR A 34 -10.36 3.68 -0.08
CA THR A 34 -8.96 3.42 0.26
C THR A 34 -8.82 2.10 0.99
N VAL A 35 -7.86 1.30 0.54
CA VAL A 35 -7.39 0.10 1.22
C VAL A 35 -5.93 0.31 1.58
N ILE A 36 -5.57 0.08 2.84
CA ILE A 36 -4.18 0.05 3.30
C ILE A 36 -3.87 -1.35 3.79
N GLU A 37 -2.85 -1.98 3.21
CA GLU A 37 -2.42 -3.34 3.52
C GLU A 37 -0.95 -3.32 3.92
N ARG A 38 -0.58 -4.12 4.92
CA ARG A 38 0.81 -4.47 5.17
C ARG A 38 1.16 -5.69 4.33
N VAL A 39 2.17 -5.56 3.50
CA VAL A 39 2.71 -6.59 2.63
C VAL A 39 3.97 -7.11 3.27
N LEU A 40 3.95 -8.37 3.68
CA LEU A 40 5.08 -9.04 4.32
C LEU A 40 5.72 -10.00 3.33
N SER A 41 7.01 -9.85 3.07
CA SER A 41 7.78 -10.89 2.38
C SER A 41 7.80 -12.12 3.29
N GLN A 42 7.38 -13.28 2.76
CA GLN A 42 7.65 -14.54 3.43
C GLN A 42 8.94 -15.10 2.88
N ALA A 43 9.99 -15.13 3.72
CA ALA A 43 11.16 -15.93 3.44
C ALA A 43 10.74 -17.41 3.34
N CYS A 44 10.92 -18.02 2.17
CA CYS A 44 10.73 -19.45 1.99
C CYS A 44 12.05 -20.19 2.21
N GLY A 45 11.96 -21.31 2.93
CA GLY A 45 12.99 -22.35 2.88
C GLY A 45 13.13 -22.90 1.46
N ALA A 46 14.27 -23.55 1.18
CA ALA A 46 14.88 -23.80 -0.13
C ALA A 46 14.03 -24.45 -1.25
N GLU A 47 12.75 -24.77 -1.06
CA GLU A 47 11.92 -25.50 -2.03
C GLU A 47 10.52 -24.89 -2.26
N GLN A 48 10.21 -23.70 -1.76
CA GLN A 48 8.91 -23.04 -2.04
C GLN A 48 9.09 -21.70 -2.75
N THR A 49 8.27 -21.49 -3.78
CA THR A 49 8.11 -20.21 -4.46
C THR A 49 7.78 -19.12 -3.42
N GLY A 50 8.66 -18.12 -3.30
CA GLY A 50 8.49 -17.01 -2.35
C GLY A 50 7.11 -16.36 -2.50
N GLY A 51 6.43 -16.17 -1.37
CA GLY A 51 5.06 -15.65 -1.32
C GLY A 51 4.97 -14.32 -0.58
N TRP A 52 3.96 -13.53 -0.94
CA TRP A 52 3.61 -12.31 -0.23
C TRP A 52 2.40 -12.56 0.67
N ARG A 53 2.51 -12.17 1.94
CA ARG A 53 1.36 -12.16 2.85
C ARG A 53 0.81 -10.75 2.97
N PHE A 54 -0.47 -10.61 2.63
CA PHE A 54 -1.20 -9.34 2.74
C PHE A 54 -2.00 -9.32 4.04
N ARG A 55 -1.87 -8.26 4.82
CA ARG A 55 -2.71 -8.00 5.99
C ARG A 55 -3.40 -6.65 5.82
N ARG A 56 -4.72 -6.66 5.66
CA ARG A 56 -5.52 -5.43 5.64
C ARG A 56 -5.45 -4.73 7.00
N LEU A 57 -5.07 -3.46 6.97
CA LEU A 57 -5.02 -2.57 8.12
C LEU A 57 -6.19 -1.58 8.11
N PHE A 58 -6.56 -1.13 6.92
CA PHE A 58 -7.67 -0.20 6.69
C PHE A 58 -8.43 -0.57 5.41
N GLY A 59 -9.73 -0.31 5.41
CA GLY A 59 -10.59 -0.42 4.24
C GLY A 59 -11.84 0.43 4.46
N GLY A 60 -11.95 1.54 3.73
CA GLY A 60 -13.04 2.49 3.92
C GLY A 60 -12.96 3.68 2.98
N LEU A 61 -13.97 4.55 3.04
CA LEU A 61 -13.99 5.80 2.29
C LEU A 61 -13.16 6.86 3.02
N LEU A 62 -12.32 7.54 2.25
CA LEU A 62 -11.62 8.75 2.65
C LEU A 62 -12.03 9.90 1.74
N GLU A 63 -11.87 11.12 2.26
CA GLU A 63 -12.25 12.35 1.57
C GLU A 63 -11.41 12.64 0.32
N SER A 64 -10.17 12.14 0.26
CA SER A 64 -9.27 12.37 -0.87
C SER A 64 -8.12 11.36 -0.92
N HIS A 65 -7.38 11.39 -2.03
CA HIS A 65 -6.13 10.64 -2.19
C HIS A 65 -5.07 11.11 -1.18
N ASP A 66 -5.02 12.41 -0.86
CA ASP A 66 -4.09 12.96 0.12
C ASP A 66 -4.39 12.47 1.54
N ALA A 67 -5.66 12.34 1.91
CA ALA A 67 -6.04 11.76 3.19
C ALA A 67 -5.56 10.31 3.34
N ALA A 68 -5.64 9.52 2.25
CA ALA A 68 -5.11 8.16 2.21
C ALA A 68 -3.59 8.11 2.40
N LEU A 69 -2.86 8.98 1.70
CA LEU A 69 -1.41 9.09 1.82
C LEU A 69 -0.98 9.53 3.22
N ASN A 70 -1.62 10.56 3.78
CA ASN A 70 -1.34 11.05 5.13
C ASN A 70 -1.55 9.97 6.19
N LEU A 71 -2.64 9.20 6.08
CA LEU A 71 -2.92 8.08 7.00
C LEU A 71 -1.85 6.99 6.89
N ALA A 72 -1.48 6.60 5.68
CA ALA A 72 -0.47 5.59 5.45
C ALA A 72 0.91 6.03 5.93
N GLU A 73 1.30 7.29 5.68
CA GLU A 73 2.55 7.88 6.17
C GLU A 73 2.61 7.93 7.70
N ALA A 74 1.53 8.35 8.35
CA ALA A 74 1.48 8.40 9.81
C ALA A 74 1.67 7.00 10.42
N TYR A 75 1.01 5.99 9.85
CA TYR A 75 1.17 4.61 10.28
C TYR A 75 2.58 4.08 10.02
N ALA A 76 3.15 4.35 8.83
CA ALA A 76 4.51 3.98 8.47
C ALA A 76 5.55 4.58 9.42
N ARG A 77 5.45 5.87 9.73
CA ARG A 77 6.32 6.54 10.70
C ARG A 77 6.19 5.92 12.09
N HIS A 78 4.97 5.59 12.52
CA HIS A 78 4.71 4.97 13.81
C HIS A 78 5.28 3.54 13.91
N LYS A 79 5.27 2.76 12.83
CA LYS A 79 5.74 1.36 12.81
C LYS A 79 7.15 1.17 12.24
N GLY A 80 7.77 2.20 11.67
CA GLY A 80 9.08 2.13 11.04
C GLY A 80 9.10 1.35 9.72
N VAL A 81 7.98 1.29 9.00
CA VAL A 81 7.86 0.54 7.72
C VAL A 81 7.73 1.50 6.54
N PRO A 82 8.27 1.18 5.35
CA PRO A 82 8.07 1.97 4.14
C PRO A 82 6.61 1.91 3.63
N VAL A 83 6.19 2.91 2.85
CA VAL A 83 4.87 2.97 2.17
C VAL A 83 5.07 2.94 0.67
N VAL A 84 4.20 2.23 -0.03
CA VAL A 84 4.04 2.12 -1.49
C VAL A 84 2.60 2.52 -1.84
N TYR A 85 2.43 3.32 -2.88
CA TYR A 85 1.12 3.82 -3.30
C TYR A 85 0.77 3.31 -4.69
N ALA A 86 -0.30 2.52 -4.78
CA ALA A 86 -0.84 1.97 -6.01
C ALA A 86 -2.18 2.64 -6.32
N GLU A 87 -2.19 3.51 -7.33
CA GLU A 87 -3.44 4.07 -7.83
C GLU A 87 -4.15 3.00 -8.68
N THR A 88 -5.29 2.51 -8.21
CA THR A 88 -6.08 1.57 -9.01
C THR A 88 -7.03 2.42 -9.84
N ARG A 89 -6.64 2.75 -11.07
CA ARG A 89 -7.59 3.37 -12.02
C ARG A 89 -8.79 2.44 -12.12
N GLY A 90 -9.94 2.90 -11.62
CA GLY A 90 -11.20 2.21 -11.81
C GLY A 90 -11.34 1.87 -13.28
N ARG A 91 -11.65 0.61 -13.58
CA ARG A 91 -11.93 0.13 -14.94
C ARG A 91 -12.82 1.17 -15.62
N GLN A 92 -12.33 1.88 -16.62
CA GLN A 92 -13.20 2.59 -17.54
C GLN A 92 -14.09 1.52 -18.15
N ALA A 93 -15.36 1.52 -17.75
CA ALA A 93 -16.41 0.75 -18.41
C ALA A 93 -16.74 1.43 -19.75
#